data_AF-A0A0C9VTU0-F1
#
_entry.id   AF-A0A0C9VTU0-F1
#
_cell.length_a   1.000
_cell.length_b   1.000
_cell.length_c   1.000
_cell.angle_alpha   90.00
_cell.angle_beta   90.00
_cell.angle_gamma   90.00
#
_symmetry.space_group_name_H-M   'P 1'
#
loop_
_entity.id
_entity.type
_entity.pdbx_description
1 polymer ?
#
loop_
_entity_poly.entity_id
_entity_poly.type
_entity_poly.pdbx_seq_one_letter_code
_entity_poly.pdbx_strand_id
1 'polypeptide(L)'
;MFIVRKILTKKKQSLVQPLESVDDWIFDAMNIAKIAASVSKCVPMAGPFIETGANLFYSALEQLKQMRKNKEDFKGLSEAIAILLRTFSEATARRTSDSTYPEGFVRVCADFKISMERLANEIGLLVANSETKRLKTYLRTNNVQETIAGYQTEIQRLRNNLMFYCTLSTSVQIFEVDRKLTGSSDEGFPELKEFRQVLQTDIYLKEEVNIERSRHTGSLLFKEYHGTIPFNGKEYLTTTRSYEGESGQERLKAELKLLARIRHPNITQVAAVCFSRSFPSIIYYDDLRPVDDSFEDRMYFGPHTINYLTKLYRQMRDQRVCL
;
A
#
# COMPACT_ATOMS: atom_id res chain seq x y z
N MET A 1 -52.18 -12.48 65.86
CA MET A 1 -50.96 -11.65 65.71
C MET A 1 -49.93 -12.48 64.96
N PHE A 2 -49.85 -12.34 63.64
CA PHE A 2 -48.91 -13.07 62.78
C PHE A 2 -47.89 -12.09 62.21
N ILE A 3 -46.62 -12.29 62.57
CA ILE A 3 -45.50 -11.46 62.11
C ILE A 3 -45.07 -11.98 60.73
N VAL A 4 -45.30 -11.20 59.68
CA VAL A 4 -44.82 -11.47 58.33
C VAL A 4 -43.37 -10.99 58.21
N ARG A 5 -42.40 -11.92 58.12
CA ARG A 5 -41.01 -11.61 57.76
C ARG A 5 -40.92 -11.47 56.23
N LYS A 6 -40.73 -10.23 55.74
CA LYS A 6 -40.30 -9.95 54.36
C LYS A 6 -38.85 -10.42 54.17
N ILE A 7 -38.64 -11.40 53.29
CA ILE A 7 -37.30 -11.80 52.82
C ILE A 7 -37.00 -10.98 51.56
N LEU A 8 -36.07 -10.03 51.70
CA LEU A 8 -35.55 -9.21 50.62
C LEU A 8 -34.49 -10.02 49.84
N THR A 9 -34.80 -10.44 48.63
CA THR A 9 -33.85 -11.13 47.74
C THR A 9 -32.78 -10.14 47.24
N LYS A 10 -31.55 -10.25 47.78
CA LYS A 10 -30.36 -9.62 47.19
C LYS A 10 -29.99 -10.36 45.91
N LYS A 11 -30.29 -9.76 44.76
CA LYS A 11 -29.80 -10.20 43.44
C LYS A 11 -28.28 -9.94 43.39
N LYS A 12 -27.49 -11.01 43.45
CA LYS A 12 -26.03 -10.97 43.26
C LYS A 12 -25.77 -10.59 41.81
N GLN A 13 -25.34 -9.35 41.55
CA GLN A 13 -24.82 -8.96 40.24
C GLN A 13 -23.53 -9.74 39.99
N SER A 14 -23.64 -10.80 39.19
CA SER A 14 -22.49 -11.42 38.55
C SER A 14 -22.03 -10.45 37.46
N LEU A 15 -20.81 -9.96 37.58
CA LEU A 15 -20.04 -9.35 36.50
C LEU A 15 -19.87 -10.41 35.40
N VAL A 16 -20.81 -10.44 34.46
CA VAL A 16 -20.68 -11.16 33.20
C VAL A 16 -19.85 -10.27 32.29
N GLN A 17 -18.60 -10.64 32.04
CA GLN A 17 -17.89 -10.17 30.85
C GLN A 17 -18.74 -10.56 29.63
N PRO A 18 -18.93 -9.70 28.61
CA PRO A 18 -19.66 -10.09 27.42
C PRO A 18 -18.97 -11.30 26.81
N LEU A 19 -19.66 -12.43 26.78
CA LEU A 19 -19.26 -13.58 25.99
C LEU A 19 -19.39 -13.11 24.53
N GLU A 20 -18.28 -12.69 23.91
CA GLU A 20 -18.21 -12.37 22.48
C GLU A 20 -18.87 -13.53 21.73
N SER A 21 -19.91 -13.23 20.96
CA SER A 21 -20.57 -14.27 20.17
C SER A 21 -19.59 -14.73 19.10
N VAL A 22 -19.55 -16.04 18.86
CA VAL A 22 -18.61 -16.67 17.91
C VAL A 22 -18.72 -16.07 16.49
N ASP A 23 -19.81 -15.38 16.16
CA ASP A 23 -20.07 -14.75 14.86
C ASP A 23 -19.92 -13.22 14.82
N ASP A 24 -19.48 -12.59 15.92
CA ASP A 24 -19.40 -11.12 16.01
C ASP A 24 -18.50 -10.53 14.91
N TRP A 25 -17.40 -11.22 14.59
CA TRP A 25 -16.45 -10.78 13.56
C TRP A 25 -17.04 -10.83 12.14
N ILE A 26 -17.93 -11.78 11.84
CA ILE A 26 -18.61 -11.88 10.53
C ILE A 26 -19.52 -10.67 10.37
N PHE A 27 -20.32 -10.39 11.39
CA PHE A 27 -21.25 -9.25 11.38
C PHE A 27 -20.51 -7.92 11.23
N ASP A 28 -19.41 -7.73 11.96
CA ASP A 28 -18.57 -6.54 11.84
C ASP A 28 -17.98 -6.39 10.44
N ALA A 29 -17.43 -7.47 9.88
CA ALA A 29 -16.87 -7.46 8.51
C ALA A 29 -17.95 -7.14 7.46
N MET A 30 -19.17 -7.69 7.62
CA MET A 30 -20.32 -7.38 6.76
C MET A 30 -20.70 -5.90 6.83
N ASN A 31 -20.78 -5.33 8.03
CA ASN A 31 -21.09 -3.91 8.20
C ASN A 31 -20.04 -3.01 7.55
N ILE A 32 -18.76 -3.33 7.71
CA ILE A 32 -17.66 -2.60 7.08
C ILE A 32 -17.76 -2.67 5.56
N ALA A 33 -18.04 -3.84 4.99
CA ALA A 33 -18.22 -4.02 3.56
C ALA A 33 -19.37 -3.16 3.01
N LYS A 34 -20.50 -3.15 3.71
CA LYS A 34 -21.68 -2.35 3.33
C LYS A 34 -21.40 -0.84 3.37
N ILE A 35 -20.69 -0.36 4.40
CA ILE A 35 -20.28 1.05 4.50
C ILE A 35 -19.34 1.40 3.35
N ALA A 36 -18.29 0.58 3.13
CA ALA A 36 -17.31 0.82 2.08
C ALA A 36 -17.96 0.86 0.69
N ALA A 37 -18.88 -0.07 0.39
CA ALA A 37 -19.64 -0.07 -0.86
C ALA A 37 -20.51 1.19 -1.04
N SER A 38 -21.03 1.74 0.05
CA SER A 38 -21.85 2.95 0.01
C SER A 38 -20.99 4.19 -0.23
N VAL A 39 -19.86 4.31 0.48
CA VAL A 39 -18.92 5.43 0.36
C VAL A 39 -18.27 5.45 -1.03
N SER A 40 -17.97 4.28 -1.62
CA SER A 40 -17.30 4.18 -2.91
C SER A 40 -18.11 4.75 -4.08
N LYS A 41 -19.43 4.87 -3.96
CA LYS A 41 -20.29 5.45 -5.02
C LYS A 41 -19.92 6.90 -5.36
N CYS A 42 -19.33 7.62 -4.41
CA CYS A 42 -18.90 9.00 -4.60
C CYS A 42 -17.50 9.11 -5.22
N VAL A 43 -16.86 7.99 -5.55
CA VAL A 43 -15.46 7.93 -5.99
C VAL A 43 -15.41 7.75 -7.51
N PRO A 44 -15.02 8.78 -8.28
CA PRO A 44 -14.93 8.66 -9.74
C PRO A 44 -13.90 7.59 -10.15
N MET A 45 -14.23 6.83 -11.19
CA MET A 45 -13.43 5.75 -11.81
C MET A 45 -13.12 4.53 -10.92
N ALA A 46 -12.65 4.75 -9.69
CA ALA A 46 -12.30 3.66 -8.76
C ALA A 46 -13.50 3.13 -7.96
N GLY A 47 -14.53 3.94 -7.76
CA GLY A 47 -15.71 3.62 -6.97
C GLY A 47 -16.41 2.32 -7.35
N PRO A 48 -16.70 2.08 -8.65
CA PRO A 48 -17.37 0.85 -9.09
C PRO A 48 -16.59 -0.43 -8.74
N PHE A 49 -15.26 -0.39 -8.74
CA PHE A 49 -14.44 -1.56 -8.37
C PHE A 49 -14.54 -1.86 -6.87
N ILE A 50 -14.41 -0.83 -6.03
CA ILE A 50 -14.53 -0.96 -4.57
C ILE A 50 -15.94 -1.42 -4.20
N GLU A 51 -16.96 -0.81 -4.81
CA GLU A 51 -18.37 -1.19 -4.58
C GLU A 51 -18.61 -2.66 -4.90
N THR A 52 -18.20 -3.09 -6.10
CA THR A 52 -18.40 -4.47 -6.56
C THR A 52 -17.64 -5.45 -5.66
N GLY A 53 -16.37 -5.19 -5.38
CA GLY A 53 -15.55 -6.05 -4.53
C GLY A 53 -16.09 -6.14 -3.10
N ALA A 54 -16.53 -5.02 -2.52
CA ALA A 54 -17.12 -5.00 -1.18
C ALA A 54 -18.44 -5.78 -1.11
N ASN A 55 -19.30 -5.66 -2.13
CA ASN A 55 -20.54 -6.43 -2.22
C ASN A 55 -20.28 -7.93 -2.39
N LEU A 56 -19.29 -8.32 -3.20
CA LEU A 56 -18.88 -9.72 -3.33
C LEU A 56 -18.35 -10.29 -2.02
N PHE A 57 -17.54 -9.53 -1.29
CA PHE A 57 -17.07 -9.93 0.04
C PHE A 57 -18.23 -10.07 1.03
N TYR A 58 -19.18 -9.14 1.03
CA TYR A 58 -20.39 -9.23 1.85
C TYR A 58 -21.17 -10.52 1.55
N SER A 59 -21.42 -10.83 0.27
CA SER A 59 -22.10 -12.07 -0.13
C SER A 59 -21.32 -13.33 0.23
N ALA A 60 -19.99 -13.28 0.19
CA ALA A 60 -19.15 -14.39 0.63
C ALA A 60 -19.26 -14.62 2.15
N LEU A 61 -19.32 -13.55 2.95
CA LEU A 61 -19.54 -13.64 4.41
C LEU A 61 -20.92 -14.22 4.74
N GLU A 62 -21.97 -13.90 3.96
CA GLU A 62 -23.30 -14.51 4.12
C GLU A 62 -23.26 -16.02 3.91
N GLN A 63 -22.49 -16.49 2.94
CA GLN A 63 -22.28 -17.91 2.68
C GLN A 63 -21.46 -18.58 3.80
N LEU A 64 -20.38 -17.94 4.24
CA LEU A 64 -19.55 -18.43 5.35
C LEU A 64 -20.36 -18.60 6.65
N LYS A 65 -21.32 -17.70 6.92
CA LYS A 65 -22.20 -17.79 8.10
C LYS A 65 -22.99 -19.09 8.15
N GLN A 66 -23.33 -19.66 6.98
CA GLN A 66 -24.07 -20.93 6.90
C GLN A 66 -23.16 -22.17 7.04
N MET A 67 -21.84 -22.00 7.01
CA MET A 67 -20.89 -23.11 7.08
C MET A 67 -20.77 -23.68 8.50
N ARG A 68 -20.82 -25.01 8.59
CA ARG A 68 -20.64 -25.76 9.85
C ARG A 68 -19.19 -26.04 10.21
N LYS A 69 -18.28 -26.02 9.23
CA LYS A 69 -16.85 -26.32 9.38
C LYS A 69 -16.03 -25.27 8.64
N ASN A 70 -14.78 -25.08 9.07
CA ASN A 70 -13.80 -24.16 8.47
C ASN A 70 -14.15 -22.67 8.55
N LYS A 71 -15.30 -22.29 9.10
CA LYS A 71 -15.74 -20.89 9.25
C LYS A 71 -14.69 -20.04 9.97
N GLU A 72 -14.17 -20.54 11.10
CA GLU A 72 -13.15 -19.83 11.88
C GLU A 72 -11.80 -19.70 11.17
N ASP A 73 -11.49 -20.59 10.21
CA ASP A 73 -10.24 -20.49 9.45
C ASP A 73 -10.23 -19.21 8.58
N PHE A 74 -11.40 -18.71 8.19
CA PHE A 74 -11.54 -17.48 7.41
C PHE A 74 -11.45 -16.20 8.24
N LYS A 75 -11.53 -16.27 9.58
CA LYS A 75 -11.60 -15.08 10.45
C LYS A 75 -10.47 -14.07 10.16
N GLY A 76 -9.22 -14.55 10.16
CA GLY A 76 -8.07 -13.67 9.91
C GLY A 76 -8.05 -13.06 8.51
N LEU A 77 -8.51 -13.80 7.49
CA LEU A 77 -8.65 -13.27 6.13
C LEU A 77 -9.75 -12.19 6.06
N SER A 78 -10.90 -12.44 6.68
CA SER A 78 -12.01 -11.50 6.71
C SER A 78 -11.67 -10.21 7.45
N GLU A 79 -10.94 -10.29 8.56
CA GLU A 79 -10.41 -9.12 9.27
C GLU A 79 -9.43 -8.32 8.39
N ALA A 80 -8.53 -9.01 7.66
CA ALA A 80 -7.60 -8.35 6.75
C ALA A 80 -8.31 -7.60 5.61
N ILE A 81 -9.34 -8.22 5.01
CA ILE A 81 -10.17 -7.58 3.97
C ILE A 81 -10.95 -6.39 4.54
N ALA A 82 -11.51 -6.54 5.75
CA ALA A 82 -12.21 -5.45 6.42
C ALA A 82 -11.30 -4.24 6.69
N ILE A 83 -10.05 -4.47 7.12
CA ILE A 83 -9.04 -3.42 7.27
C ILE A 83 -8.73 -2.75 5.93
N LEU A 84 -8.58 -3.53 4.84
CA LEU A 84 -8.37 -2.98 3.50
C LEU A 84 -9.55 -2.07 3.07
N LEU A 85 -10.79 -2.50 3.30
CA LEU A 85 -12.00 -1.73 2.98
C LEU A 85 -12.12 -0.42 3.79
N ARG A 86 -11.75 -0.44 5.08
CA ARG A 86 -11.63 0.78 5.89
C ARG A 86 -10.58 1.71 5.30
N THR A 87 -9.42 1.18 4.92
CA THR A 87 -8.34 1.95 4.30
C THR A 87 -8.78 2.61 3.00
N PHE A 88 -9.53 1.90 2.14
CA PHE A 88 -10.13 2.50 0.94
C PHE A 88 -11.08 3.65 1.28
N SER A 89 -11.96 3.44 2.26
CA SER A 89 -12.95 4.45 2.67
C SER A 89 -12.27 5.72 3.22
N GLU A 90 -11.22 5.56 4.02
CA GLU A 90 -10.44 6.68 4.53
C GLU A 90 -9.67 7.41 3.42
N ALA A 91 -9.08 6.67 2.48
CA ALA A 91 -8.34 7.21 1.35
C ALA A 91 -9.21 8.05 0.42
N THR A 92 -10.47 7.66 0.25
CA THR A 92 -11.42 8.34 -0.64
C THR A 92 -12.12 9.51 0.06
N ALA A 93 -12.39 9.43 1.37
CA ALA A 93 -12.99 10.52 2.14
C ALA A 93 -12.12 11.79 2.19
N ARG A 94 -10.79 11.66 2.10
CA ARG A 94 -9.85 12.78 2.17
C ARG A 94 -9.69 13.55 0.85
N ARG A 95 -10.30 13.09 -0.24
CA ARG A 95 -10.15 13.67 -1.58
C ARG A 95 -11.34 14.54 -1.94
N THR A 96 -11.10 15.80 -2.26
CA THR A 96 -12.11 16.67 -2.90
C THR A 96 -12.31 16.25 -4.37
N SER A 97 -13.53 16.47 -4.87
CA SER A 97 -14.09 15.91 -6.11
C SER A 97 -13.33 16.18 -7.43
N ASP A 98 -12.31 17.05 -7.43
CA ASP A 98 -11.62 17.50 -8.64
C ASP A 98 -10.25 16.82 -8.93
N SER A 99 -9.75 15.96 -8.04
CA SER A 99 -8.44 15.31 -8.27
C SER A 99 -8.60 13.94 -8.94
N THR A 100 -8.03 13.77 -10.13
CA THR A 100 -7.90 12.45 -10.77
C THR A 100 -7.11 11.50 -9.86
N TYR A 101 -7.64 10.30 -9.62
CA TYR A 101 -6.92 9.28 -8.87
C TYR A 101 -5.71 8.79 -9.68
N PRO A 102 -4.54 8.59 -9.03
CA PRO A 102 -3.41 7.95 -9.70
C PRO A 102 -3.85 6.62 -10.32
N GLU A 103 -3.45 6.35 -11.56
CA GLU A 103 -3.78 5.10 -12.27
C GLU A 103 -3.50 3.87 -11.41
N GLY A 104 -2.39 3.91 -10.69
CA GLY A 104 -2.00 2.86 -9.80
C GLY A 104 -2.94 2.60 -8.61
N PHE A 105 -3.61 3.63 -8.08
CA PHE A 105 -4.68 3.46 -7.10
C PHE A 105 -5.88 2.77 -7.75
N VAL A 106 -6.27 3.18 -8.96
CA VAL A 106 -7.36 2.55 -9.71
C VAL A 106 -7.06 1.06 -9.97
N ARG A 107 -5.81 0.72 -10.33
CA ARG A 107 -5.35 -0.66 -10.52
C ARG A 107 -5.50 -1.48 -9.23
N VAL A 108 -5.10 -0.95 -8.07
CA VAL A 108 -5.29 -1.65 -6.77
C VAL A 108 -6.77 -1.92 -6.47
N CYS A 109 -7.67 -0.99 -6.80
CA CYS A 109 -9.11 -1.18 -6.66
C CYS A 109 -9.63 -2.27 -7.61
N ALA A 110 -9.15 -2.31 -8.85
CA ALA A 110 -9.51 -3.33 -9.83
C ALA A 110 -8.99 -4.72 -9.43
N ASP A 111 -7.74 -4.81 -8.98
CA ASP A 111 -7.15 -6.05 -8.47
C ASP A 111 -7.93 -6.56 -7.26
N PHE A 112 -8.29 -5.68 -6.32
CA PHE A 112 -9.16 -6.01 -5.19
C PHE A 112 -10.49 -6.64 -5.64
N LYS A 113 -11.17 -6.06 -6.64
CA LYS A 113 -12.39 -6.64 -7.21
C LYS A 113 -12.15 -8.06 -7.71
N ILE A 114 -11.09 -8.28 -8.49
CA ILE A 114 -10.74 -9.60 -9.03
C ILE A 114 -10.47 -10.60 -7.90
N SER A 115 -9.72 -10.20 -6.86
CA SER A 115 -9.48 -11.05 -5.69
C SER A 115 -10.78 -11.45 -5.00
N MET A 116 -11.74 -10.51 -4.86
CA MET A 116 -13.05 -10.79 -4.24
C MET A 116 -13.94 -11.68 -5.11
N GLU A 117 -13.90 -11.55 -6.44
CA GLU A 117 -14.60 -12.47 -7.35
C GLU A 117 -14.10 -13.90 -7.18
N ARG A 118 -12.77 -14.08 -7.14
CA ARG A 118 -12.16 -15.40 -6.94
C ARG A 118 -12.48 -15.97 -5.56
N LEU A 119 -12.38 -15.16 -4.50
CA LEU A 119 -12.68 -15.58 -3.13
C LEU A 119 -14.14 -16.01 -2.98
N ALA A 120 -15.08 -15.22 -3.51
CA ALA A 120 -16.51 -15.54 -3.44
C ALA A 120 -16.83 -16.85 -4.18
N ASN A 121 -16.21 -17.09 -5.34
CA ASN A 121 -16.37 -18.33 -6.08
C ASN A 121 -15.83 -19.54 -5.30
N GLU A 122 -14.64 -19.44 -4.71
CA GLU A 122 -14.04 -20.51 -3.90
C GLU A 122 -14.90 -20.84 -2.67
N ILE A 123 -15.40 -19.82 -1.96
CA ILE A 123 -16.32 -20.03 -0.83
C ILE A 123 -17.61 -20.71 -1.30
N GLY A 124 -18.19 -20.28 -2.43
CA GLY A 124 -19.38 -20.91 -3.00
C GLY A 124 -19.18 -22.40 -3.33
N LEU A 125 -18.02 -22.76 -3.89
CA LEU A 125 -17.67 -24.16 -4.15
C LEU A 125 -17.51 -24.95 -2.85
N LEU A 126 -16.91 -24.37 -1.80
CA LEU A 126 -16.77 -25.01 -0.49
C LEU A 126 -18.13 -25.29 0.17
N VAL A 127 -19.06 -24.34 0.08
CA VAL A 127 -20.43 -24.49 0.62
C VAL A 127 -21.17 -25.61 -0.12
N ALA A 128 -21.21 -25.58 -1.45
CA ALA A 128 -21.92 -26.59 -2.26
C ALA A 128 -21.38 -28.03 -2.04
N ASN A 129 -20.06 -28.15 -1.86
CA ASN A 129 -19.41 -29.43 -1.56
C ASN A 129 -19.68 -29.92 -0.13
N SER A 130 -19.92 -29.01 0.83
CA SER A 130 -20.25 -29.38 2.21
C SER A 130 -21.65 -29.99 2.34
N GLU A 131 -22.58 -29.56 1.48
CA GLU A 131 -23.96 -30.07 1.44
C GLU A 131 -24.07 -31.42 0.74
N THR A 132 -23.22 -31.66 -0.27
CA THR A 132 -23.19 -32.91 -1.02
C THR A 132 -22.19 -33.89 -0.38
N LYS A 133 -22.67 -34.93 0.32
CA LYS A 133 -21.85 -35.98 0.99
C LYS A 133 -20.89 -36.77 0.06
N ARG A 134 -20.66 -36.38 -1.19
CA ARG A 134 -20.08 -37.20 -2.26
C ARG A 134 -18.68 -36.86 -2.75
N LEU A 135 -18.02 -35.79 -2.29
CA LEU A 135 -16.66 -35.47 -2.79
C LEU A 135 -15.64 -35.26 -1.68
N LYS A 136 -15.35 -36.34 -0.94
CA LYS A 136 -14.12 -36.47 -0.11
C LYS A 136 -12.83 -36.30 -0.93
N THR A 137 -12.89 -36.36 -2.26
CA THR A 137 -11.72 -36.40 -3.14
C THR A 137 -11.19 -35.02 -3.52
N TYR A 138 -12.03 -33.99 -3.64
CA TYR A 138 -11.58 -32.66 -4.10
C TYR A 138 -10.84 -31.88 -3.01
N LEU A 139 -11.18 -32.15 -1.74
CA LEU A 139 -10.49 -31.61 -0.56
C LEU A 139 -9.15 -32.28 -0.26
N ARG A 140 -8.76 -33.30 -1.03
CA ARG A 140 -7.51 -34.02 -0.81
C ARG A 140 -6.30 -33.40 -1.52
N THR A 141 -6.49 -32.34 -2.31
CA THR A 141 -5.39 -31.81 -3.15
C THR A 141 -5.15 -30.30 -3.06
N ASN A 142 -5.91 -29.51 -2.29
CA ASN A 142 -5.54 -28.14 -1.89
C ASN A 142 -5.92 -27.94 -0.42
N ASN A 143 -4.96 -27.60 0.45
CA ASN A 143 -5.25 -27.32 1.86
C ASN A 143 -6.04 -26.00 1.92
N VAL A 144 -7.26 -25.99 2.49
CA VAL A 144 -8.07 -24.77 2.66
C VAL A 144 -7.26 -23.66 3.35
N GLN A 145 -6.37 -24.03 4.27
CA GLN A 145 -5.45 -23.09 4.93
C GLN A 145 -4.42 -22.49 3.98
N GLU A 146 -3.93 -23.25 3.00
CA GLU A 146 -3.00 -22.76 1.98
C GLU A 146 -3.69 -21.77 1.04
N THR A 147 -4.93 -22.07 0.62
CA THR A 147 -5.75 -21.12 -0.14
C THR A 147 -5.99 -19.83 0.65
N ILE A 148 -6.36 -19.95 1.93
CA ILE A 148 -6.57 -18.79 2.82
C ILE A 148 -5.26 -17.98 2.97
N ALA A 149 -4.12 -18.63 3.18
CA ALA A 149 -2.83 -17.97 3.29
C ALA A 149 -2.43 -17.24 1.99
N GLY A 150 -2.75 -17.82 0.83
CA GLY A 150 -2.59 -17.18 -0.47
C GLY A 150 -3.38 -15.87 -0.57
N TYR A 151 -4.67 -15.90 -0.21
CA TYR A 151 -5.49 -14.69 -0.19
C TYR A 151 -5.01 -13.68 0.86
N GLN A 152 -4.58 -14.10 2.05
CA GLN A 152 -4.04 -13.19 3.06
C GLN A 152 -2.81 -12.44 2.52
N THR A 153 -1.92 -13.15 1.81
CA THR A 153 -0.75 -12.55 1.16
C THR A 153 -1.16 -11.55 0.08
N GLU A 154 -2.14 -11.90 -0.75
CA GLU A 154 -2.67 -11.03 -1.80
C GLU A 154 -3.31 -9.76 -1.22
N ILE A 155 -4.15 -9.88 -0.20
CA ILE A 155 -4.80 -8.76 0.50
C ILE A 155 -3.77 -7.86 1.18
N GLN A 156 -2.75 -8.44 1.81
CA GLN A 156 -1.67 -7.66 2.41
C GLN A 156 -0.88 -6.90 1.33
N ARG A 157 -0.62 -7.50 0.17
CA ARG A 157 0.01 -6.84 -0.97
C ARG A 157 -0.84 -5.66 -1.48
N LEU A 158 -2.15 -5.85 -1.63
CA LEU A 158 -3.08 -4.80 -2.02
C LEU A 158 -3.10 -3.64 -1.02
N ARG A 159 -3.16 -3.94 0.27
CA ARG A 159 -3.08 -2.94 1.35
C ARG A 159 -1.78 -2.16 1.32
N ASN A 160 -0.64 -2.84 1.15
CA ASN A 160 0.67 -2.18 1.05
C ASN A 160 0.75 -1.24 -0.16
N ASN A 161 0.22 -1.66 -1.31
CA ASN A 161 0.16 -0.84 -2.51
C ASN A 161 -0.78 0.37 -2.31
N LEU A 162 -1.96 0.17 -1.72
CA LEU A 162 -2.91 1.23 -1.41
C LEU A 162 -2.27 2.31 -0.53
N MET A 163 -1.71 1.90 0.62
CA MET A 163 -1.04 2.81 1.56
C MET A 163 0.06 3.60 0.88
N PHE A 164 0.87 2.93 0.05
CA PHE A 164 1.90 3.57 -0.75
C PHE A 164 1.32 4.70 -1.63
N TYR A 165 0.25 4.45 -2.39
CA TYR A 165 -0.33 5.47 -3.29
C TYR A 165 -1.00 6.60 -2.51
N CYS A 166 -1.63 6.30 -1.38
CA CYS A 166 -2.21 7.30 -0.49
C CYS A 166 -1.14 8.23 0.06
N THR A 167 -0.06 7.68 0.63
CA THR A 167 1.07 8.46 1.13
C THR A 167 1.66 9.32 0.04
N LEU A 168 1.95 8.75 -1.13
CA LEU A 168 2.49 9.48 -2.27
C LEU A 168 1.59 10.65 -2.66
N SER A 169 0.29 10.39 -2.84
CA SER A 169 -0.63 11.43 -3.27
C SER A 169 -0.75 12.56 -2.25
N THR A 170 -0.81 12.23 -0.96
CA THR A 170 -0.89 13.26 0.09
C THR A 170 0.38 14.11 0.10
N SER A 171 1.56 13.50 0.03
CA SER A 171 2.83 14.23 0.01
C SER A 171 2.95 15.16 -1.21
N VAL A 172 2.50 14.71 -2.39
CA VAL A 172 2.47 15.55 -3.60
C VAL A 172 1.50 16.73 -3.45
N GLN A 173 0.28 16.49 -2.96
CA GLN A 173 -0.69 17.57 -2.75
C GLN A 173 -0.19 18.63 -1.78
N ILE A 174 0.39 18.22 -0.65
CA ILE A 174 0.97 19.15 0.33
C ILE A 174 2.15 19.91 -0.29
N PHE A 175 3.00 19.23 -1.07
CA PHE A 175 4.09 19.89 -1.79
C PHE A 175 3.60 20.95 -2.79
N GLU A 176 2.58 20.64 -3.57
CA GLU A 176 2.00 21.60 -4.51
C GLU A 176 1.35 22.81 -3.81
N VAL A 177 0.65 22.57 -2.71
CA VAL A 177 0.05 23.64 -1.89
C VAL A 177 1.14 24.55 -1.32
N ASP A 178 2.18 23.97 -0.74
CA ASP A 178 3.29 24.76 -0.18
C ASP A 178 4.04 25.53 -1.24
N ARG A 179 4.25 24.95 -2.42
CA ARG A 179 4.85 25.66 -3.56
C ARG A 179 4.01 26.88 -3.97
N LYS A 180 2.68 26.76 -3.94
CA LYS A 180 1.75 27.86 -4.25
C LYS A 180 1.76 28.94 -3.16
N LEU A 181 1.90 28.56 -1.89
CA LEU A 181 1.87 29.48 -0.74
C LEU A 181 3.21 30.19 -0.49
N THR A 182 4.34 29.51 -0.69
CA THR A 182 5.69 30.04 -0.32
C THR A 182 6.45 30.70 -1.49
N GLY A 183 5.88 30.72 -2.69
CA GLY A 183 6.39 31.49 -3.83
C GLY A 183 7.90 31.38 -4.05
N SER A 184 8.41 30.20 -4.40
CA SER A 184 9.85 29.92 -4.70
C SER A 184 10.90 30.35 -3.68
N SER A 185 10.55 31.00 -2.56
CA SER A 185 11.54 31.51 -1.63
C SER A 185 12.24 30.34 -0.97
N ASP A 186 13.55 30.29 -1.18
CA ASP A 186 14.45 29.25 -0.69
C ASP A 186 14.88 29.49 0.78
N GLU A 187 14.28 30.51 1.41
CA GLU A 187 14.46 30.87 2.81
C GLU A 187 13.77 29.84 3.73
N GLY A 188 14.56 28.85 4.14
CA GLY A 188 14.30 28.03 5.32
C GLY A 188 13.45 26.79 5.09
N PHE A 189 14.01 25.76 4.45
CA PHE A 189 13.52 24.39 4.59
C PHE A 189 14.31 23.68 5.71
N PRO A 190 13.88 23.74 6.99
CA PRO A 190 14.58 23.10 8.09
C PRO A 190 14.73 21.58 7.89
N GLU A 191 13.83 20.94 7.14
CA GLU A 191 13.86 19.51 6.86
C GLU A 191 15.02 19.10 5.95
N LEU A 192 15.67 20.04 5.22
CA LEU A 192 16.93 19.76 4.52
C LEU A 192 18.06 19.43 5.52
N LYS A 193 17.95 19.90 6.77
CA LYS A 193 18.92 19.59 7.83
C LYS A 193 18.74 18.17 8.39
N GLU A 194 17.62 17.51 8.10
CA GLU A 194 17.41 16.11 8.52
C GLU A 194 18.21 15.12 7.67
N PHE A 195 18.56 15.49 6.44
CA PHE A 195 19.34 14.63 5.57
C PHE A 195 20.83 14.69 5.90
N ARG A 196 21.47 13.52 5.96
CA ARG A 196 22.93 13.41 6.07
C ARG A 196 23.57 14.03 4.84
N GLN A 197 24.42 15.02 5.03
CA GLN A 197 25.21 15.61 3.95
C GLN A 197 26.53 14.86 3.80
N VAL A 198 26.93 14.60 2.56
CA VAL A 198 28.17 13.90 2.21
C VAL A 198 28.95 14.68 1.16
N LEU A 199 30.27 14.52 1.16
CA LEU A 199 31.10 15.12 0.12
C LEU A 199 31.03 14.25 -1.14
N GLN A 200 31.24 14.87 -2.29
CA GLN A 200 31.30 14.14 -3.56
C GLN A 200 32.37 13.04 -3.54
N THR A 201 33.48 13.28 -2.83
CA THR A 201 34.58 12.32 -2.67
C THR A 201 34.22 11.07 -1.88
N ASP A 202 33.12 11.10 -1.11
CA ASP A 202 32.66 9.97 -0.31
C ASP A 202 31.76 9.02 -1.12
N ILE A 203 31.38 9.41 -2.35
CA ILE A 203 30.46 8.67 -3.21
C ILE A 203 31.28 7.89 -4.24
N TYR A 204 31.24 6.56 -4.15
CA TYR A 204 31.92 5.67 -5.08
C TYR A 204 30.94 5.17 -6.14
N LEU A 205 30.94 5.78 -7.31
CA LEU A 205 30.13 5.33 -8.45
C LEU A 205 30.79 4.11 -9.09
N LYS A 206 30.00 3.06 -9.36
CA LYS A 206 30.46 1.81 -9.99
C LYS A 206 29.96 1.69 -11.42
N GLU A 207 28.67 1.88 -11.63
CA GLU A 207 27.99 1.66 -12.91
C GLU A 207 26.93 2.74 -13.13
N GLU A 208 26.79 3.24 -14.36
CA GLU A 208 25.69 4.11 -14.75
C GLU A 208 24.46 3.28 -15.12
N VAL A 209 23.30 3.64 -14.59
CA VAL A 209 22.03 2.97 -14.89
C VAL A 209 21.58 3.43 -16.27
N ASN A 210 21.62 2.53 -17.26
CA ASN A 210 21.09 2.77 -18.59
C ASN A 210 19.56 2.76 -18.57
N ILE A 211 18.95 3.93 -18.34
CA ILE A 211 17.51 4.10 -18.46
C ILE A 211 17.18 4.23 -19.95
N GLU A 212 16.45 3.25 -20.52
CA GLU A 212 16.05 3.29 -21.92
C GLU A 212 15.31 4.59 -22.25
N ARG A 213 15.84 5.30 -23.26
CA ARG A 213 15.31 6.59 -23.70
C ARG A 213 13.99 6.36 -24.46
N SER A 214 12.87 6.69 -23.85
CA SER A 214 11.63 6.83 -24.62
C SER A 214 11.79 7.98 -25.63
N ARG A 215 11.58 7.68 -26.92
CA ARG A 215 11.69 8.63 -28.05
C ARG A 215 10.77 9.86 -27.94
N HIS A 216 9.85 9.88 -26.98
CA HIS A 216 8.84 10.93 -26.81
C HIS A 216 9.12 11.88 -25.62
N THR A 217 10.11 11.57 -24.80
CA THR A 217 10.49 12.37 -23.63
C THR A 217 11.91 12.86 -23.83
N GLY A 218 12.10 14.17 -23.87
CA GLY A 218 13.41 14.80 -24.00
C GLY A 218 14.41 14.34 -22.93
N SER A 219 15.68 14.74 -23.10
CA SER A 219 16.81 14.39 -22.24
C SER A 219 16.43 14.30 -20.76
N LEU A 220 16.80 13.19 -20.12
CA LEU A 220 16.70 13.06 -18.66
C LEU A 220 17.47 14.23 -18.03
N LEU A 221 16.81 14.94 -17.12
CA LEU A 221 17.40 16.05 -16.36
C LEU A 221 18.31 15.57 -15.21
N PHE A 222 18.60 14.26 -15.17
CA PHE A 222 19.42 13.57 -14.19
C PHE A 222 20.05 12.30 -14.79
N LYS A 223 21.09 11.79 -14.15
CA LYS A 223 21.69 10.46 -14.37
C LYS A 223 21.64 9.64 -13.08
N GLU A 224 21.55 8.32 -13.22
CA GLU A 224 21.56 7.40 -12.09
C GLU A 224 22.77 6.49 -12.13
N TYR A 225 23.28 6.17 -10.96
CA TYR A 225 24.47 5.35 -10.80
C TYR A 225 24.27 4.35 -9.67
N HIS A 226 24.71 3.11 -9.88
CA HIS A 226 24.94 2.17 -8.81
C HIS A 226 26.31 2.44 -8.20
N GLY A 227 26.39 2.42 -6.86
CA GLY A 227 27.61 2.78 -6.17
C GLY A 227 27.67 2.26 -4.75
N THR A 228 28.67 2.72 -4.03
CA THR A 228 28.82 2.50 -2.60
C THR A 228 29.11 3.80 -1.86
N ILE A 229 28.66 3.86 -0.62
CA ILE A 229 28.97 4.95 0.29
C ILE A 229 29.25 4.41 1.69
N PRO A 230 30.27 4.94 2.40
CA PRO A 230 30.55 4.56 3.76
C PRO A 230 29.56 5.22 4.73
N PHE A 231 28.84 4.40 5.49
CA PHE A 231 28.08 4.81 6.67
C PHE A 231 28.66 4.08 7.89
N ASN A 232 29.07 4.83 8.92
CA ASN A 232 29.59 4.29 10.18
C ASN A 232 30.68 3.22 10.01
N GLY A 233 31.58 3.40 9.03
CA GLY A 233 32.67 2.47 8.74
C GLY A 233 32.27 1.21 7.96
N LYS A 234 31.00 1.09 7.54
CA LYS A 234 30.51 0.01 6.67
C LYS A 234 30.12 0.58 5.31
N GLU A 235 30.45 -0.14 4.25
CA GLU A 235 29.99 0.20 2.89
C GLU A 235 28.56 -0.29 2.67
N TYR A 236 27.74 0.58 2.11
CA TYR A 236 26.37 0.27 1.68
C TYR A 236 26.27 0.40 0.17
N LEU A 237 25.58 -0.55 -0.47
CA LEU A 237 25.21 -0.44 -1.87
C LEU A 237 24.08 0.57 -2.01
N THR A 238 24.22 1.50 -2.94
CA THR A 238 23.31 2.63 -3.09
C THR A 238 23.07 2.97 -4.55
N THR A 239 21.88 3.49 -4.83
CA THR A 239 21.62 4.23 -6.07
C THR A 239 21.84 5.73 -5.83
N THR A 240 22.64 6.36 -6.67
CA THR A 240 22.93 7.79 -6.66
C THR A 240 22.29 8.44 -7.88
N ARG A 241 21.39 9.40 -7.66
CA ARG A 241 20.80 10.24 -8.72
C ARG A 241 21.50 11.59 -8.75
N SER A 242 22.17 11.91 -9.85
CA SER A 242 22.86 13.18 -10.09
C SER A 242 22.05 14.06 -11.04
N TYR A 243 21.82 15.33 -10.69
CA TYR A 243 21.06 16.27 -11.52
C TYR A 243 21.98 17.05 -12.45
N GLU A 244 21.62 17.13 -13.73
CA GLU A 244 22.44 17.77 -14.75
C GLU A 244 21.92 19.16 -15.13
N GLY A 245 22.84 20.02 -15.59
CA GLY A 245 22.55 21.35 -16.11
C GLY A 245 22.48 22.46 -15.06
N GLU A 246 22.29 23.70 -15.53
CA GLU A 246 22.35 24.92 -14.71
C GLU A 246 21.32 24.93 -13.57
N SER A 247 20.19 24.23 -13.73
CA SER A 247 19.14 24.13 -12.72
C SER A 247 19.21 22.85 -11.86
N GLY A 248 20.36 22.17 -11.82
CA GLY A 248 20.51 20.89 -11.12
C GLY A 248 20.27 20.99 -9.61
N GLN A 249 20.71 22.08 -8.99
CA GLN A 249 20.54 22.34 -7.55
C GLN A 249 19.08 22.61 -7.17
N GLU A 250 18.36 23.36 -7.99
CA GLU A 250 16.94 23.65 -7.78
C GLU A 250 16.11 22.38 -7.90
N ARG A 251 16.43 21.51 -8.87
CA ARG A 251 15.78 20.20 -9.03
C ARG A 251 16.05 19.27 -7.85
N LEU A 252 17.32 19.18 -7.41
CA LEU A 252 17.71 18.45 -6.21
C LEU A 252 16.87 18.89 -5.00
N LYS A 253 16.82 20.20 -4.74
CA LYS A 253 16.06 20.77 -3.62
C LYS A 253 14.56 20.49 -3.73
N ALA A 254 13.98 20.64 -4.91
CA ALA A 254 12.56 20.35 -5.14
C ALA A 254 12.22 18.88 -4.85
N GLU A 255 13.07 17.95 -5.30
CA GLU A 255 12.87 16.53 -5.06
C GLU A 255 13.09 16.16 -3.59
N LEU A 256 14.09 16.72 -2.91
CA LEU A 256 14.29 16.52 -1.48
C LEU A 256 13.13 17.03 -0.63
N LYS A 257 12.56 18.18 -0.98
CA LYS A 257 11.36 18.74 -0.30
C LYS A 257 10.20 17.76 -0.36
N LEU A 258 10.05 17.07 -1.48
CA LEU A 258 9.02 16.05 -1.66
C LEU A 258 9.35 14.76 -0.91
N LEU A 259 10.59 14.25 -1.02
CA LEU A 259 11.03 13.02 -0.37
C LEU A 259 11.05 13.12 1.16
N ALA A 260 11.37 14.30 1.73
CA ALA A 260 11.32 14.53 3.18
C ALA A 260 9.93 14.23 3.79
N ARG A 261 8.88 14.37 2.98
CA ARG A 261 7.48 14.18 3.37
C ARG A 261 6.96 12.77 3.07
N ILE A 262 7.81 11.91 2.51
CA ILE A 262 7.45 10.55 2.12
C ILE A 262 8.20 9.57 3.02
N ARG A 263 7.63 9.29 4.19
CA ARG A 263 8.13 8.27 5.11
C ARG A 263 7.23 7.05 5.05
N HIS A 264 7.64 6.03 4.32
CA HIS A 264 6.86 4.80 4.18
C HIS A 264 7.80 3.60 4.06
N PRO A 265 7.51 2.48 4.75
CA PRO A 265 8.37 1.29 4.73
C PRO A 265 8.51 0.70 3.32
N ASN A 266 7.51 0.94 2.45
CA ASN A 266 7.53 0.53 1.06
C ASN A 266 8.05 1.61 0.08
N ILE A 267 8.94 2.51 0.53
CA ILE A 267 9.55 3.55 -0.32
C ILE A 267 11.00 3.69 0.10
N THR A 268 11.93 3.55 -0.86
CA THR A 268 13.34 3.76 -0.58
C THR A 268 13.58 5.18 -0.07
N GLN A 269 14.22 5.25 1.08
CA GLN A 269 14.50 6.49 1.78
C GLN A 269 15.83 7.08 1.33
N VAL A 270 15.95 8.41 1.45
CA VAL A 270 17.20 9.12 1.21
C VAL A 270 18.20 8.77 2.31
N ALA A 271 19.33 8.22 1.89
CA ALA A 271 20.44 7.88 2.78
C ALA A 271 21.36 9.07 3.02
N ALA A 272 21.64 9.82 1.96
CA ALA A 272 22.47 11.01 2.03
C ALA A 272 22.20 11.95 0.85
N VAL A 273 22.71 13.16 0.95
CA VAL A 273 22.62 14.20 -0.07
C VAL A 273 23.99 14.82 -0.28
N CYS A 274 24.34 15.07 -1.55
CA CYS A 274 25.50 15.86 -1.92
C CYS A 274 25.03 17.14 -2.61
N PHE A 275 25.33 18.29 -1.99
CA PHE A 275 25.04 19.61 -2.54
C PHE A 275 26.19 20.19 -3.38
N SER A 276 27.13 19.35 -3.84
CA SER A 276 28.23 19.80 -4.71
C SER A 276 27.68 20.51 -5.94
N ARG A 277 28.23 21.69 -6.29
CA ARG A 277 27.79 22.43 -7.48
C ARG A 277 28.01 21.65 -8.77
N SER A 278 29.09 20.88 -8.84
CA SER A 278 29.44 20.04 -10.00
C SER A 278 28.73 18.70 -10.01
N PHE A 279 28.16 18.26 -8.89
CA PHE A 279 27.53 16.95 -8.74
C PHE A 279 26.40 16.97 -7.71
N PRO A 280 25.34 17.77 -7.93
CA PRO A 280 24.19 17.78 -7.03
C PRO A 280 23.51 16.42 -7.11
N SER A 281 23.39 15.71 -5.97
CA SER A 281 22.90 14.33 -5.99
C SER A 281 22.15 13.89 -4.72
N ILE A 282 21.21 12.97 -4.92
CA ILE A 282 20.52 12.21 -3.87
C ILE A 282 21.07 10.78 -3.86
N ILE A 283 21.38 10.26 -2.67
CA ILE A 283 21.82 8.90 -2.46
C ILE A 283 20.72 8.15 -1.72
N TYR A 284 20.32 7.00 -2.26
CA TYR A 284 19.26 6.16 -1.72
C TYR A 284 19.85 4.94 -0.97
N TYR A 285 19.17 4.44 0.07
CA TYR A 285 19.66 3.30 0.88
C TYR A 285 19.69 1.96 0.15
N ASP A 286 19.03 1.83 -0.99
CA ASP A 286 18.93 0.59 -1.74
C ASP A 286 19.65 0.68 -3.10
N ASP A 287 20.10 -0.48 -3.60
CA ASP A 287 20.59 -0.69 -4.96
C ASP A 287 19.39 -0.94 -5.90
N LEU A 288 18.77 0.12 -6.39
CA LEU A 288 17.55 0.12 -7.20
C LEU A 288 17.81 -0.41 -8.62
N ARG A 289 18.04 -1.72 -8.80
CA ARG A 289 18.24 -2.31 -10.12
C ARG A 289 16.90 -2.57 -10.82
N PRO A 290 16.75 -2.21 -12.11
CA PRO A 290 15.62 -2.69 -12.90
C PRO A 290 15.70 -4.21 -13.01
N VAL A 291 14.57 -4.88 -12.79
CA VAL A 291 14.43 -6.32 -12.99
C VAL A 291 13.99 -6.56 -14.44
N ASP A 292 14.68 -7.46 -15.12
CA ASP A 292 14.49 -7.88 -16.52
C ASP A 292 13.03 -7.79 -16.98
N ASP A 293 12.79 -6.96 -17.99
CA ASP A 293 11.48 -6.65 -18.54
C ASP A 293 10.92 -7.85 -19.35
N SER A 294 9.79 -8.37 -18.90
CA SER A 294 8.72 -8.71 -19.85
C SER A 294 7.45 -8.03 -19.39
N PHE A 295 6.69 -7.51 -20.36
CA PHE A 295 5.39 -6.84 -20.28
C PHE A 295 5.40 -5.29 -20.31
N GLU A 296 5.49 -4.75 -21.53
CA GLU A 296 4.41 -4.05 -22.27
C GLU A 296 3.55 -2.96 -21.60
N ASP A 297 3.81 -2.50 -20.37
CA ASP A 297 3.17 -1.27 -19.87
C ASP A 297 4.05 -0.05 -20.22
N ARG A 298 3.92 0.39 -21.48
CA ARG A 298 4.49 1.65 -21.97
C ARG A 298 4.01 2.81 -21.13
N MET A 299 4.95 3.33 -20.35
CA MET A 299 4.83 4.48 -19.49
C MET A 299 4.65 5.75 -20.35
N TYR A 300 3.42 6.28 -20.39
CA TYR A 300 3.11 7.63 -20.90
C TYR A 300 3.59 8.76 -19.97
N PHE A 301 4.31 8.44 -18.90
CA PHE A 301 4.70 9.40 -17.87
C PHE A 301 6.17 9.77 -17.99
N GLY A 302 6.43 11.09 -18.03
CA GLY A 302 7.76 11.64 -18.10
C GLY A 302 8.68 11.19 -16.94
N PRO A 303 10.00 11.25 -17.16
CA PRO A 303 11.03 10.62 -16.33
C PRO A 303 11.21 11.16 -14.91
N HIS A 304 10.39 12.11 -14.46
CA HIS A 304 10.55 12.82 -13.19
C HIS A 304 9.52 12.48 -12.13
N THR A 305 8.73 11.42 -12.31
CA THR A 305 7.70 11.10 -11.32
C THR A 305 8.22 10.06 -10.35
N ILE A 306 7.88 10.26 -9.07
CA ILE A 306 8.01 9.25 -8.01
C ILE A 306 7.50 7.88 -8.49
N ASN A 307 6.57 7.83 -9.45
CA ASN A 307 6.11 6.64 -10.15
C ASN A 307 7.25 5.76 -10.73
N TYR A 308 8.37 6.32 -11.18
CA TYR A 308 9.56 5.57 -11.64
C TYR A 308 10.31 4.92 -10.46
N LEU A 309 10.64 5.71 -9.42
CA LEU A 309 11.26 5.21 -8.18
C LEU A 309 10.36 4.17 -7.48
N THR A 310 9.05 4.35 -7.60
CA THR A 310 8.00 3.46 -7.12
C THR A 310 7.96 2.15 -7.91
N LYS A 311 8.12 2.20 -9.24
CA LYS A 311 8.14 1.02 -10.10
C LYS A 311 9.35 0.16 -9.77
N LEU A 312 10.54 0.75 -9.68
CA LEU A 312 11.78 0.08 -9.28
C LEU A 312 11.67 -0.51 -7.87
N TYR A 313 11.14 0.26 -6.91
CA TYR A 313 10.92 -0.23 -5.55
C TYR A 313 9.98 -1.45 -5.50
N ARG A 314 8.87 -1.41 -6.25
CA ARG A 314 7.89 -2.52 -6.29
C ARG A 314 8.49 -3.80 -6.86
N GLN A 315 9.25 -3.67 -7.93
CA GLN A 315 9.93 -4.80 -8.57
C GLN A 315 10.90 -5.47 -7.59
N MET A 316 11.65 -4.70 -6.81
CA MET A 316 12.56 -5.26 -5.79
C MET A 316 11.84 -5.82 -4.56
N ARG A 317 10.77 -5.18 -4.09
CA ARG A 317 9.96 -5.70 -2.97
C ARG A 317 9.37 -7.07 -3.32
N ASP A 318 8.77 -7.19 -4.50
CA ASP A 318 8.06 -8.42 -4.89
C ASP A 318 9.03 -9.60 -5.09
N GLN A 319 10.30 -9.35 -5.42
CA GLN A 319 11.36 -10.37 -5.43
C GLN A 319 11.78 -10.83 -4.02
N ARG A 320 11.84 -9.92 -3.04
CA ARG A 320 12.21 -10.26 -1.65
C ARG A 320 11.16 -11.15 -0.95
N VAL A 321 9.94 -11.22 -1.47
CA VAL A 321 8.86 -12.08 -0.96
C VAL A 321 8.87 -13.48 -1.62
N CYS A 322 9.59 -13.64 -2.74
CA CYS A 322 9.70 -14.89 -3.50
C CYS A 322 10.98 -15.71 -3.19
N LEU A 323 11.79 -15.27 -2.23
CA LEU A 323 13.00 -15.94 -1.72
C LEU A 323 12.78 -16.39 -0.27
#